data_AF-A0A2V9W1S0-F1
#
_entry.id   AF-A0A2V9W1S0-F1
#
_cell.length_a   1.000
_cell.length_b   1.000
_cell.length_c   1.000
_cell.angle_alpha   90.00
_cell.angle_beta   90.00
_cell.angle_gamma   90.00
#
_symmetry.space_group_name_H-M   'P 1'
#
loop_
_entity.id
_entity.type
_entity.pdbx_description
1 polymer ?
#
loop_
_entity_poly.entity_id
_entity_poly.type
_entity_poly.pdbx_seq_one_letter_code
_entity_poly.pdbx_strand_id
1 'polypeptide(L)' 'MFDRRNDGATLAECYARMIPKGRHDKIRVPYSDIAALAFTGKDTAAGKSFAAWVKKYNEKKAAGENNIGIESDSLDEE' A
#
# COMPACT_ATOMS: atom_id res chain seq x y z
N MET A 1 0.54 9.62 -5.04
CA MET A 1 -0.27 9.51 -6.27
C MET A 1 -1.71 9.25 -5.85
N PHE A 2 -2.66 10.02 -6.34
CA PHE A 2 -4.06 9.91 -5.88
C PHE A 2 -4.96 9.21 -6.89
N ASP A 3 -4.63 9.31 -8.18
CA ASP A 3 -5.36 8.65 -9.28
C ASP A 3 -4.49 8.62 -10.56
N ARG A 4 -4.92 7.86 -11.57
CA ARG A 4 -4.37 7.83 -12.93
C ARG A 4 -5.47 7.79 -13.98
N ARG A 5 -5.17 8.29 -15.17
CA ARG A 5 -6.01 8.12 -16.37
C ARG A 5 -5.26 7.28 -17.40
N ASN A 6 -5.91 6.23 -17.87
CA ASN A 6 -5.34 5.21 -18.75
C ASN A 6 -6.31 4.74 -19.84
N ASP A 7 -7.36 5.54 -20.08
CA ASP A 7 -8.42 5.36 -21.07
C ASP A 7 -8.07 5.99 -22.44
N GLY A 8 -6.96 6.73 -22.52
CA GLY A 8 -6.45 7.33 -23.76
C GLY A 8 -5.86 6.31 -24.73
N ALA A 9 -5.86 6.65 -26.01
CA ALA A 9 -5.36 5.77 -27.07
C ALA A 9 -3.81 5.75 -27.13
N THR A 10 -3.17 6.78 -26.58
CA THR A 10 -1.71 6.94 -26.59
C THR A 10 -1.14 7.16 -25.18
N LEU A 11 0.16 6.92 -25.01
CA LEU A 11 0.85 7.17 -23.73
C LEU A 11 0.90 8.66 -23.36
N ALA A 12 0.82 9.57 -24.33
CA ALA A 12 0.73 11.01 -24.08
C ALA A 12 -0.64 11.41 -23.51
N GLU A 13 -1.69 10.67 -23.85
CA GLU A 13 -3.05 10.86 -23.33
C GLU A 13 -3.27 10.20 -21.97
N CYS A 14 -2.42 9.23 -21.61
CA CYS A 14 -2.44 8.58 -20.31
C CYS A 14 -1.52 9.34 -19.33
N TYR A 15 -1.94 9.48 -18.07
CA TYR A 15 -1.15 10.21 -17.08
C TYR A 15 -1.43 9.78 -15.64
N ALA A 16 -0.42 9.89 -14.79
CA ALA A 16 -0.54 9.82 -13.34
C ALA A 16 -0.89 11.21 -12.78
N ARG A 17 -1.68 11.26 -11.70
CA ARG A 17 -1.96 12.52 -10.99
C ARG A 17 -1.51 12.48 -9.55
N MET A 18 -0.93 13.60 -9.13
CA MET A 18 -0.37 13.77 -7.80
C MET A 18 -0.72 15.14 -7.24
N ILE A 19 -0.83 15.23 -5.91
CA ILE A 19 -0.91 16.48 -5.17
C ILE A 19 0.40 16.55 -4.38
N PRO A 20 1.33 17.47 -4.70
CA PRO A 20 2.57 17.61 -3.96
C PRO A 20 2.29 18.05 -2.51
N LYS A 21 3.14 17.66 -1.58
CA LYS A 21 3.04 18.09 -0.18
C LYS A 21 3.15 19.62 -0.09
N GLY A 22 2.26 20.25 0.67
CA GLY A 22 2.24 21.71 0.85
C GLY A 22 1.67 22.49 -0.34
N ARG A 23 1.07 21.79 -1.31
CA ARG A 23 0.44 22.37 -2.48
C ARG A 23 -0.99 21.86 -2.62
N HIS A 24 -1.87 22.72 -3.12
CA HIS A 24 -3.28 22.38 -3.39
C HIS A 24 -3.53 22.06 -4.87
N ASP A 25 -2.56 22.33 -5.74
CA ASP A 25 -2.66 22.04 -7.16
C ASP A 25 -2.36 20.59 -7.50
N LYS A 26 -3.09 20.09 -8.50
CA LYS A 26 -2.95 18.73 -9.04
C LYS A 26 -1.99 18.78 -10.21
N ILE A 27 -0.88 18.05 -10.12
CA ILE A 27 0.05 17.86 -11.25
C ILE A 27 -0.32 16.61 -12.03
N ARG A 28 -0.13 16.66 -13.36
CA ARG A 28 -0.26 15.52 -14.28
C ARG A 28 1.12 15.14 -14.79
N VAL A 29 1.43 13.85 -14.76
CA VAL A 29 2.68 13.30 -15.31
C VAL A 29 2.28 12.35 -16.44
N PRO A 30 2.44 12.73 -17.72
CA PRO A 30 2.15 11.87 -18.86
C PRO A 30 2.96 10.57 -18.81
N TYR A 31 2.39 9.46 -19.27
CA TYR A 31 3.13 8.20 -19.29
C TYR A 31 4.28 8.24 -20.30
N SER A 32 4.16 9.03 -21.37
CA SER A 32 5.24 9.30 -22.32
C SER A 32 6.50 9.88 -21.66
N ASP A 33 6.35 10.56 -20.53
CA ASP A 33 7.42 11.28 -19.85
C ASP A 33 8.04 10.43 -18.72
N ILE A 34 7.46 9.28 -18.40
CA ILE A 34 7.94 8.37 -17.34
C ILE A 34 8.96 7.41 -17.95
N ALA A 35 10.24 7.67 -17.70
CA ALA A 35 11.32 6.81 -18.20
C ALA A 35 11.41 5.44 -17.50
N ALA A 36 11.14 5.39 -16.19
CA ALA A 36 11.19 4.17 -15.40
C ALA A 36 10.37 4.28 -14.10
N LEU A 37 10.01 3.14 -13.52
CA LEU A 37 9.46 3.02 -12.17
C LEU A 37 10.41 2.21 -11.32
N ALA A 38 10.77 2.73 -10.15
CA ALA A 38 11.59 2.02 -9.17
C ALA A 38 10.80 1.88 -7.87
N PHE A 39 10.61 0.65 -7.41
CA PHE A 39 10.10 0.37 -6.09
C PHE A 39 11.30 0.23 -5.14
N THR A 40 11.46 1.20 -4.24
CA THR A 40 12.57 1.23 -3.29
C THR A 40 12.04 1.16 -1.86
N GLY A 41 12.74 0.43 -0.99
CA GLY A 41 12.35 0.21 0.40
C GLY A 41 11.93 -1.23 0.68
N LYS A 42 11.90 -1.59 1.97
CA LYS A 42 11.33 -2.87 2.41
C LYS A 42 9.82 -2.80 2.18
N ASP A 43 9.27 -3.76 1.43
CA ASP A 43 7.82 -3.90 1.24
C ASP A 43 7.11 -3.73 2.59
N THR A 44 6.16 -2.80 2.67
CA THR A 44 5.43 -2.54 3.91
C THR A 44 4.55 -3.72 4.32
N ALA A 45 4.28 -4.66 3.39
CA ALA A 45 3.67 -5.95 3.63
C ALA A 45 4.68 -7.06 3.98
N ALA A 46 6.00 -6.82 3.88
CA ALA A 46 7.02 -7.78 4.27
C ALA A 46 6.94 -8.05 5.78
N GLY A 47 6.38 -9.21 6.14
CA GLY A 47 6.13 -9.62 7.52
C GLY A 47 4.77 -9.23 8.09
N LYS A 48 3.90 -8.59 7.29
CA LYS A 48 2.48 -8.33 7.64
C LYS A 48 1.49 -9.25 6.92
N SER A 49 1.99 -10.27 6.20
CA SER A 49 1.12 -11.26 5.58
C SER A 49 0.47 -12.16 6.64
N PHE A 50 -0.74 -12.64 6.34
CA PHE A 50 -1.41 -13.65 7.17
C PHE A 50 -0.52 -14.86 7.43
N ALA A 51 0.24 -15.32 6.43
CA ALA A 51 1.20 -16.41 6.58
C ALA A 51 2.29 -16.13 7.64
N ALA A 52 2.83 -14.91 7.68
CA ALA A 52 3.80 -14.51 8.71
C ALA A 52 3.16 -14.45 10.12
N TRP A 53 1.89 -14.07 10.21
CA TRP A 53 1.13 -14.11 11.45
C TRP A 53 0.87 -15.55 11.92
N VAL A 54 0.40 -16.45 11.04
CA VAL A 54 0.16 -17.87 11.36
C VAL A 54 1.43 -18.54 11.89
N LYS A 55 2.59 -18.26 11.28
CA LYS A 55 3.87 -18.77 11.77
C LYS A 55 4.16 -18.33 13.21
N LYS A 56 4.03 -17.04 13.51
CA LYS A 56 4.22 -16.49 14.86
C LYS A 56 3.20 -17.03 15.86
N TYR A 57 1.96 -17.22 15.46
CA TYR A 57 0.91 -17.80 16.28
C TYR A 57 1.24 -19.24 16.68
N ASN A 58 1.68 -20.07 15.73
CA ASN A 58 2.06 -21.45 16.00
C ASN A 58 3.31 -21.55 16.91
N GLU A 59 4.30 -20.69 16.70
CA GLU A 59 5.48 -20.60 17.57
C GLU A 59 5.09 -20.23 19.02
N LYS A 60 4.20 -19.25 19.19
CA LYS A 60 3.70 -18.82 20.50
C LYS A 60 2.76 -19.85 21.15
N LYS A 61 1.93 -20.54 20.37
CA LYS A 61 1.12 -21.69 20.84
C LYS A 61 2.00 -22.80 21.39
N ALA A 62 3.06 -23.17 20.67
CA ALA A 62 3.99 -24.20 21.09
C ALA A 62 4.78 -23.80 22.35
N ALA A 63 5.03 -22.51 22.55
CA ALA A 63 5.63 -21.96 23.75
C ALA A 63 4.68 -21.84 24.96
N GLY A 64 3.40 -22.19 24.81
CA GLY A 64 2.41 -22.14 25.89
C GLY A 64 1.87 -20.74 26.22
N GLU A 65 2.07 -19.77 25.34
CA GLU A 65 1.54 -18.41 25.53
C GLU A 65 0.02 -18.38 25.36
N ASN A 66 -0.66 -17.68 26.27
CA ASN A 66 -2.09 -17.40 26.20
C ASN A 66 -2.32 -15.99 25.63
N ASN A 67 -3.50 -15.74 25.06
CA ASN A 67 -3.91 -14.46 24.46
C ASN A 67 -3.09 -13.99 23.23
N ILE A 68 -2.83 -14.90 22.29
CA ILE A 68 -1.97 -14.67 21.10
C ILE A 68 -2.76 -14.45 19.80
N GLY A 69 -4.08 -14.31 19.89
CA GLY A 69 -4.96 -14.01 18.76
C GLY A 69 -4.83 -12.56 18.27
N ILE A 70 -5.38 -12.26 17.09
CA ILE A 70 -5.62 -10.87 16.66
C ILE A 70 -6.95 -10.46 17.28
N GLU A 71 -6.93 -9.45 18.14
CA GLU A 71 -8.17 -8.82 18.60
C GLU A 71 -8.76 -7.96 17.48
N SER A 72 -10.07 -8.07 17.29
CA SER A 72 -10.82 -7.19 16.39
C SER A 72 -11.00 -5.84 17.05
N ASP A 73 -10.86 -4.75 16.28
CA ASP A 73 -11.26 -3.43 16.74
C ASP A 73 -12.77 -3.40 17.06
N SER A 74 -13.15 -2.63 18.09
CA SER A 74 -14.58 -2.42 18.42
C SER A 74 -15.24 -1.62 17.31
N LEU A 75 -16.50 -1.95 17.01
CA LEU A 75 -17.33 -1.27 16.00
C LEU A 75 -18.03 -0.03 16.54
N ASP A 76 -17.69 0.43 17.75
CA ASP A 76 -18.33 1.58 18.36
C ASP A 76 -17.84 2.87 17.66
N GLU A 77 -18.70 3.43 16.81
CA GLU A 77 -18.53 4.73 16.17
C GLU A 77 -18.58 5.85 17.24
N GLU A 78 -17.49 6.58 17.40
CA GLU A 78 -17.41 7.84 18.18
C GLU A 78 -17.59 9.06 17.26
#